data_AF-M6FMY0-F1
#
_entry.id   AF-M6FMY0-F1
#
_cell.length_a   1.000
_cell.length_b   1.000
_cell.length_c   1.000
_cell.angle_alpha   90.00
_cell.angle_beta   90.00
_cell.angle_gamma   90.00
#
_symmetry.space_group_name_H-M   'P 1'
#
loop_
_entity.id
_entity.type
_entity.pdbx_description
1 polymer ?
#
loop_
_entity_poly.entity_id
_entity_poly.type
_entity_poly.pdbx_seq_one_letter_code
_entity_poly.pdbx_strand_id
1 'polypeptide(L)'
;MIRYKFEEKKLSIIISVVSLILLPWLIRNVILTGYLIYPFPAIDFFNFDWKVPLNAVVSEKLSITGWARNPGEGYKEAAQMKFWEWFPIWWNTISKLNRLFIVISFLSPIFIFIYSLFKKIKIDFQTFAVLFTSWIGAIFWILLAPDIRFGKAFLSVSAILPLFYFNFRINFFPIKISKTSKQIILVFIFIIISVFLINRRTYNRYKNFIRENSAFFVRPKKIEIPQNLEFKKIQMNDLEVFIPAEGDQCYDYKIPCMPYNNPSLILRGKTLQSGFKYIQN
;
A
#
# COMPACT_ATOMS: atom_id res chain seq x y z
N MET A 1 -12.05 4.73 33.33
CA MET A 1 -13.29 4.83 32.53
C MET A 1 -13.06 5.85 31.42
N ILE A 2 -12.88 5.39 30.18
CA ILE A 2 -12.71 6.27 29.02
C ILE A 2 -14.08 6.87 28.71
N ARG A 3 -14.24 8.18 28.90
CA ARG A 3 -15.47 8.90 28.53
C ARG A 3 -15.28 9.44 27.11
N TYR A 4 -15.88 8.78 26.14
CA TYR A 4 -15.96 9.27 24.76
C TYR A 4 -17.06 10.33 24.68
N LYS A 5 -16.75 11.51 24.15
CA LYS A 5 -17.76 12.50 23.76
C LYS A 5 -18.12 12.21 22.30
N PHE A 6 -19.30 11.65 22.07
CA PHE A 6 -19.75 11.29 20.73
C PHE A 6 -20.10 12.57 19.96
N GLU A 7 -19.50 12.77 18.79
CA GLU A 7 -19.72 13.96 17.96
C GLU A 7 -20.31 13.53 16.61
N GLU A 8 -21.64 13.39 16.56
CA GLU A 8 -22.38 12.84 15.40
C GLU A 8 -22.05 13.56 14.07
N LYS A 9 -21.95 14.89 14.09
CA LYS A 9 -21.61 15.68 12.90
C LYS A 9 -20.22 15.33 12.35
N LYS A 10 -19.23 15.14 13.22
CA LYS A 10 -17.88 14.73 12.79
C LYS A 10 -17.88 13.31 12.25
N LEU A 11 -18.62 12.41 12.89
CA LEU A 11 -18.73 11.02 12.44
C LEU A 11 -19.39 10.94 11.04
N SER A 12 -20.45 11.70 10.81
CA SER A 12 -21.12 11.78 9.50
C SER A 12 -20.17 12.27 8.39
N ILE A 13 -19.35 13.30 8.67
CA ILE A 13 -18.34 13.79 7.73
C ILE A 13 -17.30 12.70 7.43
N ILE A 14 -16.79 12.03 8.46
CA ILE A 14 -15.80 10.95 8.29
C ILE A 14 -16.37 9.82 7.43
N ILE A 15 -17.58 9.36 7.74
CA ILE A 15 -18.26 8.31 6.97
C ILE A 15 -18.42 8.75 5.51
N SER A 16 -18.87 9.99 5.27
CA SER A 16 -19.06 10.52 3.91
C SER A 16 -17.76 10.54 3.12
N VAL A 17 -16.66 10.99 3.72
CA VAL A 17 -15.34 11.02 3.07
C VAL A 17 -14.82 9.60 2.81
N VAL A 18 -14.96 8.69 3.78
CA VAL A 18 -14.57 7.29 3.61
C VAL A 18 -15.37 6.63 2.50
N SER A 19 -16.69 6.83 2.45
CA SER A 19 -17.55 6.31 1.39
C SER A 19 -17.19 6.86 0.01
N LEU A 20 -16.91 8.16 -0.09
CA LEU A 20 -16.51 8.80 -1.35
C LEU A 20 -15.23 8.20 -1.94
N ILE A 21 -14.31 7.75 -1.09
CA ILE A 21 -13.05 7.12 -1.52
C ILE A 21 -13.24 5.61 -1.75
N LEU A 22 -13.94 4.94 -0.83
CA LEU A 22 -14.04 3.48 -0.81
C LEU A 22 -15.00 2.94 -1.87
N LEU A 23 -16.14 3.60 -2.08
CA LEU A 23 -17.17 3.10 -3.03
C LEU A 23 -16.66 3.02 -4.47
N PRO A 24 -15.99 4.04 -5.04
CA PRO A 24 -15.44 3.92 -6.40
C PRO A 24 -14.43 2.78 -6.53
N TRP A 25 -13.62 2.55 -5.50
CA TRP A 25 -12.65 1.44 -5.48
C TRP A 25 -13.33 0.06 -5.44
N LEU A 26 -14.36 -0.09 -4.59
CA LEU A 26 -15.16 -1.32 -4.50
C LEU A 26 -15.91 -1.60 -5.82
N ILE A 27 -16.59 -0.58 -6.37
CA ILE A 27 -17.31 -0.69 -7.64
C ILE A 27 -16.35 -1.08 -8.77
N ARG A 28 -15.17 -0.44 -8.84
CA ARG A 28 -14.14 -0.80 -9.81
C ARG A 28 -13.72 -2.27 -9.67
N ASN A 29 -13.52 -2.78 -8.46
CA ASN A 29 -13.17 -4.19 -8.27
C ASN A 29 -14.27 -5.13 -8.77
N VAL A 30 -15.53 -4.82 -8.47
CA VAL A 30 -16.68 -5.61 -8.93
C VAL A 30 -16.77 -5.62 -10.45
N ILE A 31 -16.63 -4.46 -11.10
CA ILE A 31 -16.65 -4.34 -12.56
C ILE A 31 -15.50 -5.12 -13.19
N LEU A 32 -14.28 -4.99 -12.68
CA LEU A 32 -13.09 -5.58 -13.29
C LEU A 32 -12.93 -7.08 -13.02
N THR A 33 -13.39 -7.57 -11.87
CA THR A 33 -13.05 -8.93 -11.40
C THR A 33 -14.24 -9.76 -10.97
N GLY A 34 -15.41 -9.14 -10.76
CA GLY A 34 -16.57 -9.78 -10.14
C GLY A 34 -16.47 -9.96 -8.62
N TYR A 35 -15.37 -9.56 -7.98
CA TYR A 35 -15.19 -9.59 -6.52
C TYR A 35 -15.29 -8.20 -5.90
N LEU A 36 -15.85 -8.13 -4.68
CA LEU A 36 -15.92 -6.88 -3.91
C LEU A 36 -14.52 -6.38 -3.51
N ILE A 37 -13.67 -7.31 -3.06
CA ILE A 37 -12.27 -7.07 -2.70
C ILE A 37 -11.43 -8.13 -3.41
N TYR A 38 -10.71 -7.74 -4.47
CA TYR A 38 -9.83 -8.65 -5.21
C TYR A 38 -8.37 -8.52 -4.72
N PRO A 39 -7.60 -9.61 -4.55
CA PRO A 39 -7.96 -11.03 -4.70
C PRO A 39 -8.32 -11.68 -3.35
N PHE A 40 -9.40 -11.25 -2.69
CA PHE A 40 -9.82 -11.78 -1.39
C PHE A 40 -11.07 -12.67 -1.54
N PRO A 41 -10.91 -14.00 -1.68
CA PRO A 41 -12.01 -14.89 -2.05
C PRO A 41 -13.03 -15.14 -0.92
N ALA A 42 -12.75 -14.71 0.31
CA ALA A 42 -13.65 -14.93 1.44
C ALA A 42 -14.89 -14.01 1.45
N ILE A 43 -14.87 -12.94 0.66
CA ILE A 43 -16.03 -12.04 0.47
C ILE A 43 -16.50 -12.18 -0.97
N ASP A 44 -17.41 -13.12 -1.18
CA ASP A 44 -17.90 -13.49 -2.49
C ASP A 44 -19.44 -13.43 -2.55
N PHE A 45 -19.96 -12.28 -2.97
CA PHE A 45 -21.41 -12.00 -2.99
C PHE A 45 -22.05 -12.09 -4.37
N PHE A 46 -21.24 -12.13 -5.43
CA PHE A 46 -21.72 -11.94 -6.80
C PHE A 46 -21.40 -13.16 -7.66
N ASN A 47 -22.22 -13.37 -8.69
CA ASN A 47 -22.05 -14.47 -9.64
C ASN A 47 -22.23 -13.97 -11.08
N PHE A 48 -21.34 -13.08 -11.52
CA PHE A 48 -21.33 -12.56 -12.89
C PHE A 48 -20.66 -13.53 -13.87
N ASP A 49 -21.03 -13.47 -15.15
CA ASP A 49 -20.42 -14.29 -16.20
C ASP A 49 -18.95 -13.91 -16.48
N TRP A 50 -18.54 -12.67 -16.20
CA TRP A 50 -17.14 -12.22 -16.32
C TRP A 50 -16.31 -12.39 -15.04
N LYS A 51 -16.88 -12.96 -13.97
CA LYS A 51 -16.20 -13.11 -12.69
C LYS A 51 -14.94 -13.98 -12.83
N VAL A 52 -13.84 -13.56 -12.20
CA VAL A 52 -12.58 -14.31 -12.22
C VAL A 52 -12.78 -15.66 -11.50
N PRO A 53 -12.29 -16.79 -12.04
CA PRO A 53 -12.39 -18.09 -11.41
C PRO A 53 -11.72 -18.13 -10.03
N LEU A 54 -12.32 -18.87 -9.08
CA LEU A 54 -11.84 -18.96 -7.70
C LEU A 54 -10.39 -19.43 -7.61
N ASN A 55 -9.99 -20.42 -8.42
CA ASN A 55 -8.62 -20.92 -8.46
C ASN A 55 -7.60 -19.84 -8.86
N ALA A 56 -7.95 -18.97 -9.82
CA ALA A 56 -7.12 -17.84 -10.22
C ALA A 56 -7.02 -16.80 -9.10
N VAL A 57 -8.13 -16.48 -8.40
CA VAL A 57 -8.12 -15.55 -7.26
C VAL A 57 -7.26 -16.08 -6.11
N VAL A 58 -7.37 -17.37 -5.79
CA VAL A 58 -6.54 -18.01 -4.75
C VAL A 58 -5.08 -18.01 -5.16
N SER A 59 -4.77 -18.31 -6.43
CA SER A 59 -3.41 -18.30 -6.96
C SER A 59 -2.79 -16.89 -6.89
N GLU A 60 -3.54 -15.85 -7.25
CA GLU A 60 -3.09 -14.46 -7.15
C GLU A 60 -2.82 -14.07 -5.69
N LYS A 61 -3.75 -14.40 -4.77
CA LYS A 61 -3.57 -14.16 -3.32
C LYS A 61 -2.31 -14.83 -2.77
N LEU A 62 -2.07 -16.08 -3.13
CA LEU A 62 -0.89 -16.83 -2.69
C LEU A 62 0.38 -16.23 -3.28
N SER A 63 0.34 -15.80 -4.55
CA SER A 63 1.48 -15.16 -5.21
C SER A 63 1.85 -13.86 -4.50
N ILE A 64 0.90 -12.96 -4.24
CA ILE A 64 1.14 -11.70 -3.50
C ILE A 64 1.73 -11.98 -2.11
N THR A 65 1.11 -12.91 -1.35
CA THR A 65 1.58 -13.31 -0.02
C THR A 65 3.01 -13.84 -0.07
N GLY A 66 3.27 -14.77 -0.98
CA GLY A 66 4.55 -15.43 -1.16
C GLY A 66 5.66 -14.47 -1.52
N TRP A 67 5.44 -13.63 -2.53
CA TRP A 67 6.41 -12.63 -2.99
C TRP A 67 6.74 -11.61 -1.90
N ALA A 68 5.75 -11.24 -1.09
CA ALA A 68 5.96 -10.33 0.02
C ALA A 68 6.77 -10.94 1.18
N ARG A 69 6.74 -12.28 1.34
CA ARG A 69 7.48 -13.01 2.38
C ARG A 69 8.89 -13.41 1.92
N ASN A 70 9.02 -13.97 0.72
CA ASN A 70 10.30 -14.44 0.18
C ASN A 70 10.30 -14.29 -1.35
N PRO A 71 10.71 -13.13 -1.90
CA PRO A 71 10.72 -12.91 -3.35
C PRO A 71 11.72 -13.83 -4.06
N GLY A 72 11.42 -14.19 -5.31
CA GLY A 72 12.22 -15.13 -6.10
C GLY A 72 11.68 -16.56 -6.02
N GLU A 73 12.53 -17.56 -6.19
CA GLU A 73 12.10 -18.97 -6.33
C GLU A 73 11.29 -19.50 -5.14
N GLY A 74 11.58 -19.02 -3.92
CA GLY A 74 10.91 -19.46 -2.69
C GLY A 74 9.52 -18.87 -2.43
N TYR A 75 8.97 -18.04 -3.33
CA TYR A 75 7.71 -17.33 -3.05
C TYR A 75 6.52 -18.28 -2.86
N LYS A 76 6.44 -19.34 -3.68
CA LYS A 76 5.32 -20.31 -3.63
C LYS A 76 5.27 -21.03 -2.31
N GLU A 77 6.43 -21.46 -1.82
CA GLU A 77 6.57 -22.15 -0.54
C GLU A 77 6.29 -21.19 0.63
N ALA A 78 6.87 -19.99 0.59
CA ALA A 78 6.68 -18.96 1.62
C ALA A 78 5.21 -18.54 1.79
N ALA A 79 4.39 -18.61 0.73
CA ALA A 79 2.96 -18.34 0.81
C ALA A 79 2.21 -19.29 1.77
N GLN A 80 2.70 -20.52 1.94
CA GLN A 80 2.06 -21.58 2.70
C GLN A 80 2.74 -21.86 4.06
N MET A 81 3.95 -21.35 4.26
CA MET A 81 4.70 -21.46 5.53
C MET A 81 3.94 -20.86 6.73
N LYS A 82 4.16 -21.47 7.90
CA LYS A 82 3.74 -20.90 9.18
C LYS A 82 4.54 -19.64 9.50
N PHE A 83 4.00 -18.78 10.36
CA PHE A 83 4.60 -17.50 10.70
C PHE A 83 6.07 -17.61 11.12
N TRP A 84 6.39 -18.54 12.02
CA TRP A 84 7.75 -18.76 12.54
C TRP A 84 8.73 -19.33 11.53
N GLU A 85 8.26 -19.90 10.40
CA GLU A 85 9.13 -20.44 9.34
C GLU A 85 9.56 -19.33 8.38
N TRP A 86 8.62 -18.53 7.88
CA TRP A 86 8.93 -17.49 6.91
C TRP A 86 9.46 -16.20 7.55
N PHE A 87 9.05 -15.86 8.77
CA PHE A 87 9.38 -14.57 9.38
C PHE A 87 10.89 -14.33 9.54
N PRO A 88 11.70 -15.30 10.01
CA PRO A 88 13.16 -15.11 10.10
C PRO A 88 13.81 -14.89 8.73
N ILE A 89 13.36 -15.62 7.70
CA ILE A 89 13.84 -15.50 6.32
C ILE A 89 13.54 -14.09 5.81
N TRP A 90 12.26 -13.69 5.89
CA TRP A 90 11.80 -12.36 5.50
C TRP A 90 12.56 -11.26 6.23
N TRP A 91 12.64 -11.33 7.57
CA TRP A 91 13.30 -10.32 8.39
C TRP A 91 14.74 -10.08 7.96
N ASN A 92 15.45 -11.15 7.58
CA ASN A 92 16.83 -11.07 7.11
C ASN A 92 16.99 -10.35 5.76
N THR A 93 15.96 -10.34 4.91
CA THR A 93 15.95 -9.59 3.64
C THR A 93 15.68 -8.09 3.81
N ILE A 94 15.05 -7.69 4.93
CA ILE A 94 14.68 -6.29 5.16
C ILE A 94 15.90 -5.47 5.57
N SER A 95 16.05 -4.26 5.02
CA SER A 95 17.13 -3.34 5.38
C SER A 95 17.05 -2.91 6.86
N LYS A 96 18.21 -2.58 7.48
CA LYS A 96 18.27 -2.17 8.89
C LYS A 96 17.33 -1.00 9.22
N LEU A 97 17.23 -0.01 8.33
CA LEU A 97 16.34 1.13 8.50
C LEU A 97 14.86 0.72 8.48
N ASN A 98 14.46 -0.16 7.56
CA ASN A 98 13.09 -0.65 7.49
C ASN A 98 12.75 -1.53 8.71
N ARG A 99 13.69 -2.35 9.20
CA ARG A 99 13.51 -3.12 10.45
C ARG A 99 13.23 -2.21 11.63
N LEU A 100 14.07 -1.17 11.81
CA LEU A 100 13.87 -0.18 12.87
C LEU A 100 12.50 0.50 12.75
N PHE A 101 12.14 0.91 11.53
CA PHE A 101 10.84 1.54 11.26
C PHE A 101 9.66 0.63 11.60
N ILE A 102 9.72 -0.66 11.23
CA ILE A 102 8.70 -1.66 11.58
C ILE A 102 8.60 -1.83 13.10
N VAL A 103 9.73 -1.99 13.79
CA VAL A 103 9.75 -2.12 15.27
C VAL A 103 9.10 -0.91 15.93
N ILE A 104 9.48 0.32 15.53
CA ILE A 104 8.88 1.55 16.08
C ILE A 104 7.37 1.58 15.81
N SER A 105 6.93 1.17 14.62
CA SER A 105 5.52 1.14 14.24
C SER A 105 4.69 0.23 15.13
N PHE A 106 5.24 -0.91 15.56
CA PHE A 106 4.53 -1.84 16.45
C PHE A 106 4.64 -1.47 17.94
N LEU A 107 5.80 -0.95 18.39
CA LEU A 107 6.03 -0.62 19.80
C LEU A 107 5.37 0.69 20.23
N SER A 108 5.27 1.67 19.34
CA SER A 108 4.83 3.00 19.74
C SER A 108 3.35 3.10 20.14
N PRO A 109 2.38 2.39 19.53
CA PRO A 109 1.02 2.30 20.05
C PRO A 109 0.95 1.64 21.44
N ILE A 110 1.74 0.59 21.66
CA ILE A 110 1.84 -0.11 22.96
C ILE A 110 2.36 0.86 24.03
N PHE A 111 3.40 1.63 23.71
CA PHE A 111 3.97 2.62 24.62
C PHE A 111 2.94 3.69 25.01
N ILE A 112 2.20 4.26 24.04
CA ILE A 112 1.14 5.25 24.35
C ILE A 112 0.09 4.63 25.25
N PHE A 113 -0.36 3.42 24.93
CA PHE A 113 -1.39 2.73 25.69
C PHE A 113 -0.95 2.55 27.15
N ILE A 114 0.23 1.97 27.38
CA ILE A 114 0.81 1.78 28.71
C ILE A 114 0.99 3.14 29.43
N TYR A 115 1.56 4.13 28.76
CA TYR A 115 1.77 5.46 29.35
C TYR A 115 0.46 6.14 29.74
N SER A 116 -0.58 6.02 28.91
CA SER A 116 -1.91 6.58 29.17
C SER A 116 -2.55 5.97 30.41
N LEU A 117 -2.32 4.67 30.67
CA LEU A 117 -2.76 3.99 31.88
C LEU A 117 -2.04 4.51 33.12
N PHE A 118 -0.70 4.61 33.08
CA PHE A 118 0.10 5.08 34.21
C PHE A 118 -0.13 6.56 34.56
N LYS A 119 -0.22 7.42 33.54
CA LYS A 119 -0.41 8.87 33.73
C LYS A 119 -1.88 9.29 33.74
N LYS A 120 -2.82 8.34 33.62
CA LYS A 120 -4.27 8.58 33.55
C LYS A 120 -4.66 9.63 32.51
N ILE A 121 -3.92 9.68 31.39
CA ILE A 121 -4.17 10.64 30.31
C ILE A 121 -5.31 10.09 29.46
N LYS A 122 -6.28 10.95 29.15
CA LYS A 122 -7.39 10.61 28.27
C LYS A 122 -6.97 10.75 26.81
N ILE A 123 -7.00 9.64 26.09
CA ILE A 123 -6.90 9.64 24.63
C ILE A 123 -8.28 9.98 24.07
N ASP A 124 -8.38 11.00 23.23
CA ASP A 124 -9.64 11.33 22.57
C ASP A 124 -10.02 10.26 21.53
N PHE A 125 -11.29 10.21 21.16
CA PHE A 125 -11.81 9.17 20.27
C PHE A 125 -11.10 9.16 18.90
N GLN A 126 -10.75 10.33 18.38
CA GLN A 126 -10.19 10.46 17.03
C GLN A 126 -8.76 9.92 17.00
N THR A 127 -7.95 10.32 17.98
CA THR A 127 -6.60 9.77 18.16
C THR A 127 -6.64 8.26 18.39
N PHE A 128 -7.56 7.77 19.24
CA PHE A 128 -7.72 6.33 19.46
C PHE A 128 -8.10 5.60 18.17
N ALA A 129 -9.08 6.11 17.42
CA ALA A 129 -9.52 5.50 16.17
C ALA A 129 -8.37 5.43 15.15
N VAL A 130 -7.61 6.51 14.97
CA VAL A 130 -6.49 6.52 14.01
C VAL A 130 -5.39 5.55 14.44
N LEU A 131 -4.99 5.55 15.72
CA LEU A 131 -3.99 4.60 16.26
C LEU A 131 -4.45 3.15 16.12
N PHE A 132 -5.71 2.89 16.45
CA PHE A 132 -6.29 1.55 16.36
C PHE A 132 -6.32 1.08 14.91
N THR A 133 -6.85 1.89 13.99
CA THR A 133 -6.87 1.57 12.56
C THR A 133 -5.47 1.39 11.98
N SER A 134 -4.51 2.24 12.36
CA SER A 134 -3.14 2.11 11.87
C SER A 134 -2.45 0.84 12.38
N TRP A 135 -2.69 0.48 13.64
CA TRP A 135 -2.08 -0.71 14.24
C TRP A 135 -2.73 -2.00 13.73
N ILE A 136 -4.07 -2.05 13.61
CA ILE A 136 -4.78 -3.16 12.95
C ILE A 136 -4.32 -3.29 11.49
N GLY A 137 -4.13 -2.18 10.78
CA GLY A 137 -3.59 -2.19 9.42
C GLY A 137 -2.16 -2.73 9.35
N ALA A 138 -1.30 -2.40 10.32
CA ALA A 138 0.05 -2.96 10.42
C ALA A 138 0.04 -4.48 10.72
N ILE A 139 -0.88 -4.94 11.58
CA ILE A 139 -1.09 -6.36 11.86
C ILE A 139 -1.60 -7.09 10.60
N PHE A 140 -2.58 -6.51 9.91
CA PHE A 140 -3.08 -7.04 8.65
C PHE A 140 -1.96 -7.15 7.60
N TRP A 141 -1.13 -6.12 7.51
CA TRP A 141 0.02 -6.07 6.61
C TRP A 141 1.03 -7.19 6.88
N ILE A 142 1.48 -7.38 8.14
CA ILE A 142 2.49 -8.41 8.45
C ILE A 142 1.96 -9.83 8.22
N LEU A 143 0.66 -10.06 8.43
CA LEU A 143 0.05 -11.38 8.27
C LEU A 143 -0.16 -11.77 6.79
N LEU A 144 -0.56 -10.81 5.96
CA LEU A 144 -0.95 -11.10 4.56
C LEU A 144 0.16 -10.80 3.56
N ALA A 145 0.72 -9.60 3.54
CA ALA A 145 1.66 -9.20 2.49
C ALA A 145 2.72 -8.25 3.07
N PRO A 146 3.73 -8.77 3.78
CA PRO A 146 4.73 -7.99 4.52
C PRO A 146 5.78 -7.29 3.61
N ASP A 147 5.39 -6.88 2.41
CA ASP A 147 6.20 -5.99 1.58
C ASP A 147 5.95 -4.54 2.02
N ILE A 148 7.02 -3.79 2.30
CA ILE A 148 6.94 -2.43 2.83
C ILE A 148 6.05 -1.52 1.97
N ARG A 149 5.98 -1.76 0.65
CA ARG A 149 5.17 -0.97 -0.29
C ARG A 149 3.68 -1.00 0.05
N PHE A 150 3.17 -2.10 0.61
CA PHE A 150 1.76 -2.23 1.01
C PHE A 150 1.48 -1.66 2.41
N GLY A 151 2.46 -1.69 3.32
CA GLY A 151 2.29 -1.31 4.72
C GLY A 151 2.66 0.12 5.09
N LYS A 152 3.34 0.86 4.19
CA LYS A 152 3.93 2.18 4.47
C LYS A 152 3.01 3.15 5.21
N ALA A 153 1.77 3.30 4.77
CA ALA A 153 0.83 4.24 5.39
C ALA A 153 0.52 3.86 6.84
N PHE A 154 0.14 2.61 7.08
CA PHE A 154 -0.20 2.09 8.41
C PHE A 154 0.99 2.13 9.36
N LEU A 155 2.18 1.72 8.88
CA LEU A 155 3.42 1.76 9.66
C LEU A 155 3.80 3.21 10.00
N SER A 156 3.75 4.13 9.03
CA SER A 156 4.11 5.54 9.24
C SER A 156 3.20 6.22 10.26
N VAL A 157 1.88 6.04 10.11
CA VAL A 157 0.92 6.62 11.04
C VAL A 157 1.12 6.02 12.43
N SER A 158 1.29 4.70 12.54
CA SER A 158 1.54 4.05 13.83
C SER A 158 2.81 4.57 14.51
N ALA A 159 3.89 4.73 13.76
CA ALA A 159 5.19 5.19 14.27
C ALA A 159 5.18 6.66 14.72
N ILE A 160 4.49 7.55 14.00
CA ILE A 160 4.61 9.00 14.18
C ILE A 160 3.51 9.56 15.10
N LEU A 161 2.29 9.05 15.03
CA LEU A 161 1.14 9.56 15.76
C LEU A 161 1.34 9.71 17.29
N PRO A 162 2.06 8.80 17.99
CA PRO A 162 2.52 9.04 19.37
C PRO A 162 3.18 10.38 19.61
N LEU A 163 4.04 10.83 18.69
CA LEU A 163 4.78 12.09 18.84
C LEU A 163 3.85 13.30 18.82
N PHE A 164 2.81 13.25 17.99
CA PHE A 164 1.78 14.30 17.91
C PHE A 164 0.90 14.34 19.14
N TYR A 165 0.53 13.17 19.70
CA TYR A 165 -0.24 13.10 20.94
C TYR A 165 0.50 13.74 22.12
N PHE A 166 1.82 13.54 22.20
CA PHE A 166 2.65 14.21 23.19
C PHE A 166 2.98 15.67 22.83
N ASN A 167 2.49 16.20 21.71
CA ASN A 167 2.85 17.54 21.22
C ASN A 167 4.38 17.75 21.15
N PHE A 168 5.11 16.70 20.75
CA PHE A 168 6.57 16.59 20.82
C PHE A 168 7.17 16.82 22.22
N ARG A 169 6.41 16.60 23.30
CA ARG A 169 6.86 16.69 24.70
C ARG A 169 7.34 15.35 25.26
N ILE A 170 7.85 14.47 24.39
CA ILE A 170 8.52 13.25 24.87
C ILE A 170 9.90 13.68 25.35
N ASN A 171 10.04 13.83 26.66
CA ASN A 171 11.34 13.93 27.30
C ASN A 171 12.00 12.54 27.20
N PHE A 172 12.69 12.26 26.10
CA PHE A 172 13.47 11.02 25.89
C PHE A 172 14.60 10.85 26.93
N PHE A 173 14.92 11.92 27.66
CA PHE A 173 15.86 11.97 28.78
C PHE A 173 15.24 12.78 29.92
N PRO A 174 15.62 12.57 31.20
CA PRO A 174 15.19 13.40 32.32
C PRO A 174 15.88 14.78 32.31
N ILE A 175 16.10 15.34 31.12
CA ILE A 175 16.67 16.66 30.91
C ILE A 175 15.47 17.58 30.68
N LYS A 176 15.28 18.56 31.57
CA LYS A 176 14.32 19.66 31.37
C LYS A 176 14.74 20.44 30.11
N ILE A 177 14.14 20.12 28.97
CA ILE A 177 14.30 20.86 27.72
C ILE A 177 13.62 22.22 27.90
N SER A 178 14.42 23.26 28.07
CA SER A 178 13.99 24.65 28.20
C SER A 178 13.33 25.16 26.92
N LYS A 179 12.60 26.28 26.99
CA LYS A 179 12.02 26.97 25.81
C LYS A 179 13.06 27.23 24.71
N THR A 180 14.31 27.43 25.11
CA THR A 180 15.47 27.67 24.26
C THR A 180 15.86 26.46 23.40
N SER A 181 15.65 25.23 23.88
CA SER A 181 16.08 24.03 23.15
C SER A 181 15.11 23.59 22.05
N LYS A 182 13.80 23.91 22.16
CA LYS A 182 12.86 23.81 21.02
C LYS A 182 13.19 24.80 19.90
N GLN A 183 13.63 26.02 20.26
CA GLN A 183 14.10 27.00 19.28
C GLN A 183 15.39 26.53 18.60
N ILE A 184 16.30 25.89 19.33
CA ILE A 184 17.53 25.31 18.75
C ILE A 184 17.19 24.18 17.75
N ILE A 185 16.24 23.29 18.04
CA ILE A 185 15.82 22.22 17.10
C ILE A 185 15.16 22.83 15.85
N LEU A 186 14.28 23.82 16.02
CA LEU A 186 13.66 24.51 14.88
C LEU A 186 14.68 25.28 14.04
N VAL A 187 15.64 25.95 14.69
CA VAL A 187 16.76 26.62 14.02
C VAL A 187 17.67 25.60 13.34
N PHE A 188 17.89 24.43 13.92
CA PHE A 188 18.69 23.35 13.30
C PHE A 188 17.97 22.74 12.09
N ILE A 189 16.66 22.50 12.17
CA ILE A 189 15.84 22.09 11.02
C ILE A 189 15.84 23.19 9.95
N PHE A 190 15.70 24.45 10.34
CA PHE A 190 15.76 25.60 9.43
C PHE A 190 17.14 25.75 8.78
N ILE A 191 18.24 25.51 9.52
CA ILE A 191 19.61 25.52 9.01
C ILE A 191 19.81 24.32 8.08
N ILE A 192 19.30 23.12 8.39
CA ILE A 192 19.37 21.97 7.49
C ILE A 192 18.62 22.26 6.19
N ILE A 193 17.40 22.80 6.27
CA ILE A 193 16.60 23.19 5.09
C ILE A 193 17.32 24.31 4.32
N SER A 194 17.87 25.31 5.01
CA SER A 194 18.57 26.44 4.38
C SER A 194 19.89 26.01 3.74
N VAL A 195 20.69 25.16 4.39
CA VAL A 195 21.91 24.56 3.83
C VAL A 195 21.57 23.64 2.66
N PHE A 196 20.46 22.91 2.73
CA PHE A 196 19.94 22.09 1.63
C PHE A 196 19.52 22.94 0.42
N LEU A 197 18.92 24.12 0.66
CA LEU A 197 18.53 25.08 -0.37
C LEU A 197 19.71 25.91 -0.92
N ILE A 198 20.70 26.26 -0.08
CA ILE A 198 21.90 27.03 -0.44
C ILE A 198 22.93 26.15 -1.16
N ASN A 199 22.97 24.84 -0.87
CA ASN A 199 23.81 23.92 -1.60
C ASN A 199 23.33 23.81 -3.05
N ARG A 200 23.94 24.62 -3.91
CA ARG A 200 23.59 24.80 -5.33
C ARG A 200 23.53 23.48 -6.10
N ARG A 201 24.34 22.47 -5.72
CA ARG A 201 24.29 21.13 -6.32
C ARG A 201 23.01 20.38 -5.94
N THR A 202 22.63 20.42 -4.67
CA THR A 202 21.41 19.78 -4.16
C THR A 202 20.15 20.49 -4.66
N TYR A 203 20.14 21.82 -4.63
CA TYR A 203 19.06 22.63 -5.20
C TYR A 203 18.90 22.37 -6.71
N ASN A 204 19.99 22.39 -7.49
CA ASN A 204 19.92 22.09 -8.93
C ASN A 204 19.46 20.66 -9.19
N ARG A 205 19.88 19.68 -8.38
CA ARG A 205 19.41 18.29 -8.49
C ARG A 205 17.91 18.18 -8.23
N TYR A 206 17.40 18.87 -7.21
CA TYR A 206 15.97 18.86 -6.89
C TYR A 206 15.14 19.66 -7.91
N LYS A 207 15.63 20.81 -8.37
CA LYS A 207 15.02 21.60 -9.44
C LYS A 207 14.94 20.81 -10.74
N ASN A 208 16.02 20.11 -11.13
CA ASN A 208 16.02 19.24 -12.29
C ASN A 208 15.07 18.07 -12.10
N PHE A 209 15.08 17.44 -10.92
CA PHE A 209 14.13 16.38 -10.57
C PHE A 209 12.68 16.87 -10.70
N ILE A 210 12.31 18.00 -10.10
CA ILE A 210 10.95 18.56 -10.23
C ILE A 210 10.67 18.88 -11.70
N ARG A 211 11.58 19.53 -12.43
CA ARG A 211 11.35 19.92 -13.82
C ARG A 211 11.09 18.69 -14.70
N GLU A 212 11.94 17.68 -14.59
CA GLU A 212 11.85 16.41 -15.34
C GLU A 212 10.64 15.56 -14.93
N ASN A 213 10.21 15.65 -13.68
CA ASN A 213 9.09 14.87 -13.14
C ASN A 213 7.80 15.69 -12.97
N SER A 214 7.77 16.96 -13.37
CA SER A 214 6.65 17.87 -13.13
C SER A 214 5.40 17.43 -13.89
N ALA A 215 5.60 16.87 -15.08
CA ALA A 215 4.54 16.24 -15.85
C ALA A 215 3.87 15.09 -15.08
N PHE A 216 4.61 14.43 -14.16
CA PHE A 216 4.09 13.33 -13.35
C PHE A 216 3.12 13.74 -12.24
N PHE A 217 3.03 15.03 -11.93
CA PHE A 217 1.98 15.54 -11.05
C PHE A 217 0.59 15.49 -11.71
N VAL A 218 0.53 15.47 -13.05
CA VAL A 218 -0.74 15.57 -13.80
C VAL A 218 -0.98 14.35 -14.69
N ARG A 219 0.09 13.68 -15.16
CA ARG A 219 0.00 12.51 -16.05
C ARG A 219 0.88 11.38 -15.53
N PRO A 220 0.44 10.11 -15.55
CA PRO A 220 1.31 9.02 -15.15
C PRO A 220 2.57 8.95 -16.03
N LYS A 221 3.69 8.53 -15.44
CA LYS A 221 4.91 8.28 -16.19
C LYS A 221 4.68 7.12 -17.16
N LYS A 222 5.04 7.31 -18.42
CA LYS A 222 5.00 6.23 -19.40
C LYS A 222 6.00 5.13 -19.03
N ILE A 223 5.55 3.89 -19.13
CA ILE A 223 6.37 2.72 -18.92
C ILE A 223 7.01 2.36 -20.27
N GLU A 224 8.32 2.64 -20.39
CA GLU A 224 9.08 2.44 -21.63
C GLU A 224 9.16 0.95 -21.99
N ILE A 225 8.90 0.64 -23.26
CA ILE A 225 9.03 -0.70 -23.80
C ILE A 225 10.51 -0.97 -24.08
N PRO A 226 11.09 -2.07 -23.58
CA PRO A 226 12.47 -2.44 -23.91
C PRO A 226 12.66 -2.54 -25.42
N GLN A 227 13.77 -2.02 -25.96
CA GLN A 227 13.99 -1.89 -27.41
C GLN A 227 13.93 -3.23 -28.16
N ASN A 228 14.30 -4.33 -27.50
CA ASN A 228 14.35 -5.67 -28.09
C ASN A 228 13.12 -6.53 -27.72
N LEU A 229 12.13 -5.97 -27.04
CA LEU A 229 10.95 -6.73 -26.64
C LEU A 229 9.93 -6.77 -27.78
N GLU A 230 9.74 -7.95 -28.34
CA GLU A 230 8.71 -8.21 -29.34
C GLU A 230 7.38 -8.59 -28.69
N PHE A 231 6.29 -8.38 -29.43
CA PHE A 231 4.94 -8.76 -29.02
C PHE A 231 4.33 -9.70 -30.05
N LYS A 232 3.90 -10.88 -29.60
CA LYS A 232 3.13 -11.84 -30.37
C LYS A 232 1.67 -11.36 -30.45
N LYS A 233 1.05 -11.57 -31.61
CA LYS A 233 -0.37 -11.29 -31.82
C LYS A 233 -1.17 -12.58 -31.66
N ILE A 234 -2.25 -12.51 -30.87
CA ILE A 234 -3.25 -13.56 -30.76
C ILE A 234 -4.58 -13.01 -31.24
N GLN A 235 -5.23 -13.74 -32.13
CA GLN A 235 -6.55 -13.39 -32.64
C GLN A 235 -7.63 -13.95 -31.70
N MET A 236 -8.46 -13.08 -31.12
CA MET A 236 -9.65 -13.45 -30.36
C MET A 236 -10.89 -12.94 -31.09
N ASN A 237 -11.50 -13.80 -31.91
CA ASN A 237 -12.53 -13.41 -32.89
C ASN A 237 -12.00 -12.30 -33.82
N ASP A 238 -12.60 -11.11 -33.80
CA ASP A 238 -12.18 -9.95 -34.61
C ASP A 238 -11.20 -9.03 -33.86
N LEU A 239 -10.77 -9.39 -32.64
CA LEU A 239 -9.91 -8.57 -31.79
C LEU A 239 -8.45 -9.09 -31.80
N GLU A 240 -7.51 -8.22 -32.18
CA GLU A 240 -6.09 -8.47 -31.98
C GLU A 240 -5.71 -8.25 -30.51
N VAL A 241 -5.10 -9.26 -29.87
CA VAL A 241 -4.57 -9.18 -28.51
C VAL A 241 -3.06 -9.39 -28.53
N PHE A 242 -2.32 -8.58 -27.77
CA PHE A 242 -0.86 -8.63 -27.74
C PHE A 242 -0.34 -9.38 -26.51
N ILE A 243 0.76 -10.12 -26.69
CA ILE A 243 1.46 -10.83 -25.61
C ILE A 243 2.96 -10.60 -25.77
N PRO A 244 3.70 -10.24 -24.70
CA PRO A 244 5.15 -10.12 -24.78
C PRO A 244 5.78 -11.45 -25.20
N ALA A 245 6.77 -11.42 -26.09
CA ALA A 245 7.49 -12.61 -26.54
C ALA A 245 8.36 -13.22 -25.42
N GLU A 246 8.84 -12.36 -24.51
CA GLU A 246 9.63 -12.71 -23.33
C GLU A 246 9.08 -12.01 -22.08
N GLY A 247 9.09 -12.70 -20.94
CA GLY A 247 8.55 -12.18 -19.69
C GLY A 247 7.02 -12.11 -19.67
N ASP A 248 6.48 -11.30 -18.74
CA ASP A 248 5.05 -11.17 -18.45
C ASP A 248 4.57 -9.72 -18.44
N GLN A 249 5.38 -8.79 -18.96
CA GLN A 249 5.14 -7.35 -18.86
C GLN A 249 4.64 -6.75 -20.18
N CYS A 250 3.46 -6.12 -20.12
CA CYS A 250 2.88 -5.41 -21.26
C CYS A 250 3.41 -3.97 -21.46
N TYR A 251 4.09 -3.40 -20.46
CA TYR A 251 4.53 -1.99 -20.47
C TYR A 251 3.38 -1.05 -20.89
N ASP A 252 3.67 0.04 -21.62
CA ASP A 252 2.66 0.86 -22.29
C ASP A 252 2.47 0.47 -23.77
N TYR A 253 2.47 -0.84 -24.07
CA TYR A 253 2.14 -1.33 -25.42
C TYR A 253 0.65 -1.14 -25.76
N LYS A 254 0.27 -1.45 -27.00
CA LYS A 254 -1.12 -1.36 -27.47
C LYS A 254 -2.05 -2.28 -26.66
N ILE A 255 -3.23 -1.76 -26.31
CA ILE A 255 -4.28 -2.51 -25.63
C ILE A 255 -5.24 -3.18 -26.64
N PRO A 256 -5.80 -4.36 -26.35
CA PRO A 256 -5.55 -5.17 -25.16
C PRO A 256 -4.21 -5.91 -25.24
N CYS A 257 -3.51 -5.97 -24.10
CA CYS A 257 -2.32 -6.80 -23.93
C CYS A 257 -2.52 -7.70 -22.70
N MET A 258 -2.10 -8.96 -22.80
CA MET A 258 -2.13 -9.91 -21.70
C MET A 258 -0.72 -10.41 -21.37
N PRO A 259 -0.40 -10.62 -20.08
CA PRO A 259 0.93 -11.05 -19.65
C PRO A 259 1.29 -12.45 -20.15
N TYR A 260 0.31 -13.31 -20.31
CA TYR A 260 0.44 -14.70 -20.77
C TYR A 260 -0.84 -15.13 -21.47
N ASN A 261 -0.75 -16.11 -22.36
CA ASN A 261 -1.91 -16.64 -23.07
C ASN A 261 -2.85 -17.36 -22.10
N ASN A 262 -4.11 -16.95 -22.06
CA ASN A 262 -5.15 -17.58 -21.25
C ASN A 262 -6.30 -18.09 -22.15
N PRO A 263 -6.30 -19.38 -22.52
CA PRO A 263 -7.30 -19.93 -23.44
C PRO A 263 -8.71 -19.97 -22.84
N SER A 264 -8.83 -19.91 -21.51
CA SER A 264 -10.14 -19.87 -20.83
C SER A 264 -10.79 -18.50 -20.87
N LEU A 265 -10.06 -17.43 -21.22
CA LEU A 265 -10.57 -16.07 -21.29
C LEU A 265 -10.99 -15.75 -22.72
N ILE A 266 -12.28 -15.43 -22.91
CA ILE A 266 -12.86 -15.13 -24.23
C ILE A 266 -13.59 -13.79 -24.24
N LEU A 267 -13.78 -13.22 -25.42
CA LEU A 267 -14.58 -12.01 -25.59
C LEU A 267 -16.06 -12.30 -25.31
N ARG A 268 -16.72 -11.45 -24.51
CA ARG A 268 -18.14 -11.63 -24.16
C ARG A 268 -19.08 -11.24 -25.30
N GLY A 269 -18.66 -10.31 -26.15
CA GLY A 269 -19.40 -9.83 -27.32
C GLY A 269 -18.50 -9.72 -28.55
N LYS A 270 -18.79 -8.76 -29.44
CA LYS A 270 -18.01 -8.53 -30.67
C LYS A 270 -16.90 -7.48 -30.53
N THR A 271 -16.97 -6.65 -29.49
CA THR A 271 -16.09 -5.49 -29.31
C THR A 271 -15.43 -5.51 -27.94
N LEU A 272 -14.31 -4.80 -27.78
CA LEU A 272 -13.60 -4.67 -26.50
C LEU A 272 -14.52 -4.12 -25.39
N GLN A 273 -15.47 -3.25 -25.74
CA GLN A 273 -16.45 -2.66 -24.82
C GLN A 273 -17.37 -3.71 -24.19
N SER A 274 -17.55 -4.87 -24.82
CA SER A 274 -18.34 -5.97 -24.26
C SER A 274 -17.62 -6.67 -23.10
N GLY A 275 -16.32 -6.45 -22.93
CA GLY A 275 -15.49 -7.09 -21.91
C GLY A 275 -15.18 -8.55 -22.21
N PHE A 276 -14.57 -9.21 -21.22
CA PHE A 276 -14.14 -10.61 -21.31
C PHE A 276 -14.91 -11.47 -20.32
N LYS A 277 -14.97 -12.78 -20.56
CA LYS A 277 -15.52 -13.77 -19.64
C LYS A 277 -14.70 -15.04 -19.65
N TYR A 278 -14.84 -15.84 -18.60
CA TYR A 278 -14.21 -17.15 -18.53
C TYR A 278 -15.15 -18.23 -19.07
N ILE A 279 -14.60 -19.17 -19.83
CA ILE A 279 -15.30 -20.41 -20.19
C ILE A 279 -15.52 -21.17 -18.88
N GLN A 280 -16.78 -21.36 -18.51
CA GLN A 280 -17.16 -22.24 -17.40
C GLN A 280 -17.00 -23.67 -17.90
N ASN A 281 -16.08 -24.42 -17.28
CA ASN A 281 -16.04 -25.88 -17.40
C ASN A 281 -17.18 -26.50 -16.59
#